data_AF-I3YPF7-F1
#
_entry.id   AF-I3YPF7-F1
#
_cell.length_a   1.000
_cell.length_b   1.000
_cell.length_c   1.000
_cell.angle_alpha   90.00
_cell.angle_beta   90.00
_cell.angle_gamma   90.00
#
_symmetry.space_group_name_H-M   'P 1'
#
loop_
_entity.id
_entity.type
_entity.pdbx_description
1 polymer ?
#
loop_
_entity_poly.entity_id
_entity_poly.type
_entity_poly.pdbx_seq_one_letter_code
_entity_poly.pdbx_strand_id
1 'polypeptide(L)' 'MKMEGMSETVNLFDCLVKANAIIFHYTTPDGRDEMVKFPLAGFCENYLMQFAK' A
#
# COMPACT_ATOMS: atom_id res chain seq x y z
N MET A 1 12.49 -0.64 -0.87
CA MET A 1 12.35 -0.86 0.59
C MET A 1 12.71 -2.30 0.88
N LYS A 2 13.47 -2.60 1.95
CA LYS A 2 13.77 -3.99 2.33
C LYS A 2 12.65 -4.47 3.24
N MET A 3 11.78 -5.36 2.76
CA MET A 3 10.70 -5.93 3.57
C MET A 3 11.25 -7.13 4.36
N GLU A 4 10.86 -7.25 5.63
CA GLU A 4 11.22 -8.43 6.41
C GLU A 4 10.65 -9.70 5.74
N GLY A 5 11.49 -10.73 5.63
CA GLY A 5 11.15 -11.99 4.95
C GLY A 5 11.46 -12.06 3.45
N MET A 6 11.92 -10.97 2.82
CA MET A 6 12.39 -10.99 1.43
C MET A 6 13.91 -10.84 1.33
N SER A 7 14.55 -11.75 0.58
CA SER A 7 15.99 -11.71 0.30
C SER A 7 16.39 -10.57 -0.63
N GLU A 8 15.43 -10.04 -1.40
CA GLU A 8 15.66 -9.02 -2.43
C GLU A 8 15.01 -7.67 -2.09
N THR A 9 15.59 -6.60 -2.64
CA THR A 9 15.03 -5.26 -2.51
C THR A 9 13.85 -5.14 -3.44
N VAL A 10 12.64 -5.00 -2.90
CA VAL A 10 11.43 -4.85 -3.72
C VAL A 10 11.11 -3.39 -3.99
N ASN A 11 10.70 -3.12 -5.22
CA ASN A 11 10.01 -1.89 -5.58
C ASN A 11 8.55 -2.01 -5.13
N LEU A 12 8.19 -1.20 -4.13
CA LEU A 12 6.82 -1.13 -3.63
C LEU A 12 5.84 -0.74 -4.72
N PHE A 13 6.21 0.17 -5.63
CA PHE A 13 5.32 0.61 -6.70
C PHE A 13 4.96 -0.53 -7.65
N ASP A 14 5.92 -1.37 -8.03
CA ASP A 14 5.65 -2.52 -8.92
C ASP A 14 4.74 -3.55 -8.24
N CYS A 15 4.86 -3.70 -6.91
CA CYS A 15 3.97 -4.56 -6.13
C CYS A 15 2.57 -3.97 -6.06
N LEU A 16 2.45 -2.65 -5.83
CA LEU A 16 1.20 -1.92 -5.76
C LEU A 16 0.45 -1.92 -7.10
N VAL A 17 1.13 -1.76 -8.23
CA VAL A 17 0.52 -1.84 -9.57
C VAL A 17 -0.11 -3.22 -9.81
N LYS A 18 0.44 -4.29 -9.22
CA LYS A 18 -0.08 -5.65 -9.33
C LYS A 18 -1.06 -6.03 -8.21
N ALA A 19 -1.15 -5.25 -7.14
CA ALA A 19 -1.98 -5.53 -5.98
C ALA A 19 -3.36 -4.90 -6.13
N ASN A 20 -4.40 -5.59 -5.63
CA ASN A 20 -5.77 -5.07 -5.67
C ASN A 20 -6.08 -4.11 -4.50
N ALA A 21 -5.30 -4.15 -3.43
CA ALA A 21 -5.48 -3.32 -2.24
C ALA A 21 -4.19 -3.21 -1.42
N ILE A 22 -4.05 -2.10 -0.68
CA ILE A 22 -3.08 -1.94 0.42
C ILE A 22 -3.83 -2.24 1.72
N ILE A 23 -3.19 -2.98 2.63
CA ILE A 23 -3.74 -3.24 3.96
C ILE A 23 -2.80 -2.60 4.99
N PHE A 24 -3.34 -1.69 5.79
CA PHE A 24 -2.65 -1.09 6.92
C PHE A 24 -3.12 -1.76 8.20
N HIS A 25 -2.23 -2.49 8.86
CA HIS A 25 -2.41 -2.92 10.23
C HIS A 25 -1.77 -1.88 11.14
N TYR A 26 -2.51 -1.38 12.11
CA TYR A 26 -1.99 -0.42 13.07
C TYR A 26 -2.68 -0.57 14.41
N THR A 27 -1.96 -0.22 15.46
CA THR A 27 -2.53 -0.11 16.79
C THR A 27 -2.95 1.34 17.00
N THR A 28 -4.22 1.53 17.33
CA THR A 28 -4.79 2.83 17.69
C THR A 28 -4.17 3.39 18.97
N PRO A 29 -4.25 4.70 19.23
CA PRO A 29 -3.70 5.30 20.46
C PRO A 29 -4.27 4.70 21.75
N ASP A 30 -5.50 4.20 21.72
CA ASP A 30 -6.17 3.50 22.82
C ASP A 30 -5.85 2.00 22.88
N GLY A 31 -4.93 1.51 22.05
CA GLY A 31 -4.36 0.16 22.13
C GLY A 31 -5.13 -0.91 21.36
N ARG A 32 -6.14 -0.55 20.55
CA ARG A 32 -6.84 -1.51 19.69
C ARG A 32 -6.10 -1.75 18.39
N ASP A 33 -5.96 -3.01 18.01
CA ASP A 33 -5.45 -3.38 16.69
C ASP A 33 -6.56 -3.22 15.65
N GLU A 34 -6.30 -2.36 14.68
CA GLU A 34 -7.21 -2.06 13.58
C GLU A 34 -6.57 -2.42 12.24
N MET A 35 -7.43 -2.68 11.26
CA MET A 35 -7.01 -2.98 9.90
C MET A 35 -7.82 -2.14 8.92
N VAL A 36 -7.14 -1.31 8.12
CA VAL A 36 -7.76 -0.55 7.04
C VAL A 36 -7.32 -1.12 5.70
N LYS A 37 -8.29 -1.55 4.89
CA LYS A 37 -8.08 -2.00 3.52
C LYS A 37 -8.37 -0.84 2.57
N PHE A 38 -7.33 -0.35 1.91
CA PHE A 38 -7.43 0.69 0.89
C PHE A 38 -7.43 0.03 -0.50
N PRO A 39 -8.57 0.03 -1.23
CA PRO A 39 -8.63 -0.54 -2.57
C PRO A 39 -7.76 0.26 -3.55
N LEU A 40 -7.02 -0.44 -4.41
CA LEU A 40 -6.17 0.17 -5.44
C LEU A 40 -6.88 0.29 -6.80
N ALA A 41 -8.08 -0.27 -6.93
CA ALA A 41 -8.94 -0.05 -8.10
C ALA A 41 -9.19 1.46 -8.27
N GLY A 42 -8.82 2.00 -9.44
CA GLY A 42 -8.91 3.43 -9.70
C GLY A 42 -7.84 4.29 -9.03
N PHE A 43 -6.87 3.74 -8.29
CA PHE A 43 -5.81 4.54 -7.65
C PHE A 43 -4.88 5.19 -8.67
N CYS A 44 -4.44 4.44 -9.69
CA CYS A 44 -3.67 5.01 -10.80
C CYS A 44 -4.46 6.13 -11.49
N GLU A 45 -5.68 5.82 -11.93
CA GLU A 45 -6.52 6.69 -12.76
C GLU A 45 -7.01 7.94 -12.02
N ASN A 46 -7.45 7.79 -10.77
CA ASN A 46 -8.08 8.87 -10.01
C ASN A 46 -7.11 9.63 -9.12
N TYR A 47 -5.94 9.07 -8.77
CA TYR A 47 -5.02 9.71 -7.82
C TYR A 47 -3.65 10.00 -8.44
N LEU A 48 -2.95 8.98 -8.94
CA LEU A 48 -1.58 9.17 -9.46
C LEU A 48 -1.53 10.03 -10.72
N MET A 49 -2.51 9.90 -11.62
CA MET A 49 -2.62 10.73 -12.83
C MET A 49 -2.82 12.22 -12.51
N GLN A 50 -3.28 12.60 -11.32
CA GLN A 50 -3.36 14.02 -10.93
C GLN A 50 -1.97 14.65 -10.70
N PHE A 51 -0.95 13.82 -10.47
CA PHE A 51 0.43 14.25 -10.21
C PHE A 51 1.36 13.99 -11.40
N ALA A 52 0.91 13.28 -12.43
CA ALA A 52 1.60 13.11 -13.70
C ALA A 52 1.48 14.41 -14.51
N LYS A 53 2.46 15.31 -14.36
CA LYS A 53 2.63 16.48 -15.22
C LYS A 53 3.14 16.07 -16.60
#